data_AF-A0A973L6U7-F1
#
_entry.id   AF-A0A973L6U7-F1
#
_cell.length_a   1.000
_cell.length_b   1.000
_cell.length_c   1.000
_cell.angle_alpha   90.00
_cell.angle_beta   90.00
_cell.angle_gamma   90.00
#
_symmetry.space_group_name_H-M   'P 1'
#
loop_
_entity.id
_entity.type
_entity.pdbx_description
1 polymer ?
#
loop_
_entity_poly.entity_id
_entity_poly.type
_entity_poly.pdbx_seq_one_letter_code
_entity_poly.pdbx_strand_id
1 'polypeptide(L)'
;MPSPSYLETPYSSPSGDTPEEKVNKLAAADGWVPDDEYATADQMVQDVCDTLTDHKDPSLGSTPAQWLGQYGYDTTEQIVIGDGVPLLCPQWAATVKAAFGGQYARQIDDGTWHVTSKPGQDNVAPGTYRTIGDLSNCYWERTRADGTIIDNQYATAASRITMTIKASDDTFTTRGCGTWEQVR
;
A
#
# COMPACT_ATOMS: atom_id res chain seq x y z
N MET A 1 64.93 -9.19 -25.65
CA MET A 1 63.83 -10.16 -25.43
C MET A 1 62.53 -9.45 -25.82
N PRO A 2 61.66 -10.02 -26.66
CA PRO A 2 60.38 -9.38 -26.95
C PRO A 2 59.40 -9.64 -25.80
N SER A 3 58.64 -8.60 -25.42
CA SER A 3 57.57 -8.70 -24.42
C SER A 3 56.43 -9.62 -24.91
N PRO A 4 55.80 -10.41 -24.02
CA PRO A 4 54.68 -11.24 -24.43
C PRO A 4 53.46 -10.35 -24.73
N SER A 5 52.92 -10.51 -25.93
CA SER A 5 51.59 -10.03 -26.31
C SER A 5 50.57 -10.84 -25.50
N TYR A 6 49.86 -10.17 -24.60
CA TYR A 6 48.67 -10.72 -23.97
C TYR A 6 47.53 -10.56 -24.97
N LEU A 7 47.02 -11.68 -25.47
CA LEU A 7 45.76 -11.72 -26.20
C LEU A 7 44.65 -11.45 -25.18
N GLU A 8 44.01 -10.29 -25.25
CA GLU A 8 42.75 -10.06 -24.56
C GLU A 8 41.71 -11.00 -25.16
N THR A 9 41.26 -11.98 -24.38
CA THR A 9 40.05 -12.72 -24.71
C THR A 9 38.87 -11.74 -24.65
N PRO A 10 38.06 -11.59 -25.71
CA PRO A 10 36.87 -10.76 -25.61
C PRO A 10 35.94 -11.38 -24.57
N TYR A 11 35.72 -10.65 -23.47
CA TYR A 11 34.66 -10.96 -22.53
C TYR A 11 33.34 -10.85 -23.30
N SER A 12 32.75 -11.99 -23.62
CA SER A 12 31.39 -12.05 -24.15
C SER A 12 30.46 -11.71 -22.99
N SER A 13 29.93 -10.48 -22.96
CA SER A 13 28.81 -10.14 -22.09
C SER A 13 27.66 -11.12 -22.33
N PRO A 14 26.97 -11.61 -21.29
CA PRO A 14 25.75 -12.39 -21.48
C PRO A 14 24.75 -11.50 -22.20
N SER A 15 24.17 -12.01 -23.28
CA SER A 15 23.23 -11.30 -24.12
C SER A 15 21.84 -11.32 -23.50
N GLY A 16 21.47 -10.21 -22.87
CA GLY A 16 20.12 -9.93 -22.40
C GLY A 16 20.13 -9.00 -21.20
N ASP A 17 19.20 -8.03 -21.18
CA ASP A 17 19.02 -7.13 -20.05
C ASP A 17 18.65 -7.91 -18.77
N THR A 18 19.22 -7.52 -17.63
CA THR A 18 18.79 -8.02 -16.31
C THR A 18 17.33 -7.61 -16.03
N PRO A 19 16.62 -8.25 -15.08
CA PRO A 19 15.29 -7.80 -14.66
C PRO A 19 15.25 -6.32 -14.27
N GLU A 20 16.25 -5.84 -13.53
CA GLU A 20 16.40 -4.46 -13.09
C GLU A 20 16.60 -3.51 -14.28
N GLU A 21 17.48 -3.87 -15.23
CA GLU A 21 17.68 -3.11 -16.46
C GLU A 21 16.41 -3.03 -17.31
N LYS A 22 15.59 -4.10 -17.32
CA LYS A 22 14.28 -4.09 -17.99
C LYS A 22 13.30 -3.14 -17.34
N VAL A 23 13.20 -3.16 -16.00
CA VAL A 23 12.36 -2.21 -15.25
C VAL A 23 12.74 -0.77 -15.58
N ASN A 24 14.03 -0.45 -15.54
CA ASN A 24 14.52 0.89 -15.85
C ASN A 24 14.20 1.33 -17.28
N LYS A 25 14.33 0.43 -18.27
CA LYS A 25 13.99 0.73 -19.66
C LYS A 25 12.49 0.93 -19.88
N LEU A 26 11.65 0.11 -19.25
CA LEU A 26 10.20 0.25 -19.33
C LEU A 26 9.75 1.57 -18.69
N ALA A 27 10.20 1.84 -17.46
CA ALA A 27 9.89 3.06 -16.74
C ALA A 27 10.28 4.32 -17.52
N ALA A 28 11.48 4.34 -18.12
CA ALA A 28 11.91 5.46 -18.96
C ALA A 28 11.07 5.62 -20.23
N ALA A 29 10.60 4.51 -20.83
CA ALA A 29 9.71 4.55 -22.00
C ALA A 29 8.32 5.11 -21.65
N ASP A 30 7.86 4.89 -20.42
CA ASP A 30 6.59 5.41 -19.89
C ASP A 30 6.71 6.82 -19.29
N GLY A 31 7.91 7.42 -19.35
CA GLY A 31 8.15 8.80 -18.94
C GLY A 31 8.43 9.01 -17.45
N TRP A 32 8.68 7.92 -16.70
CA TRP A 32 9.20 8.02 -15.34
C TRP A 32 10.60 8.65 -15.36
N VAL A 33 10.87 9.52 -14.39
CA VAL A 33 12.15 10.22 -14.24
C VAL A 33 12.67 10.01 -12.82
N PRO A 34 13.99 9.85 -12.63
CA PRO A 34 14.58 9.82 -11.30
C PRO A 34 14.28 11.09 -10.51
N ASP A 35 14.22 10.94 -9.20
CA ASP A 35 14.04 12.03 -8.24
C ASP A 35 15.05 11.93 -7.08
N ASP A 36 14.82 12.70 -6.02
CA ASP A 36 15.70 12.73 -4.85
C ASP A 36 15.58 11.45 -3.99
N GLU A 37 14.51 10.66 -4.14
CA GLU A 37 14.26 9.43 -3.38
C GLU A 37 14.81 8.21 -4.11
N TYR A 38 14.56 8.11 -5.42
CA TYR A 38 14.97 6.97 -6.24
C TYR A 38 15.77 7.42 -7.47
N ALA A 39 17.04 6.99 -7.50
CA ALA A 39 17.92 7.26 -8.63
C ALA A 39 17.58 6.39 -9.85
N THR A 40 16.93 5.24 -9.64
CA THR A 40 16.49 4.32 -10.68
C THR A 40 15.12 3.73 -10.36
N ALA A 41 14.37 3.34 -11.39
CA ALA A 41 13.03 2.78 -11.23
C ALA A 41 13.07 1.41 -10.55
N ASP A 42 14.12 0.60 -10.79
CA ASP A 42 14.28 -0.69 -10.11
C ASP A 42 14.44 -0.54 -8.59
N GLN A 43 15.08 0.54 -8.12
CA GLN A 43 15.20 0.82 -6.67
C GLN A 43 13.83 1.08 -6.04
N MET A 44 12.99 1.89 -6.69
CA MET A 44 11.61 2.13 -6.25
C MET A 44 10.82 0.82 -6.20
N VAL A 45 10.91 0.01 -7.26
CA VAL A 45 10.18 -1.28 -7.31
C VAL A 45 10.69 -2.24 -6.23
N GLN A 46 12.00 -2.31 -6.00
CA GLN A 46 12.58 -3.16 -4.96
C GLN A 46 12.13 -2.73 -3.56
N ASP A 47 12.11 -1.42 -3.28
CA ASP A 47 11.63 -0.88 -2.01
C ASP A 47 10.13 -1.21 -1.78
N VAL A 48 9.31 -1.12 -2.83
CA VAL A 48 7.93 -1.60 -2.78
C VAL A 48 7.86 -3.10 -2.49
N CYS A 49 8.69 -3.93 -3.13
CA CYS A 49 8.75 -5.37 -2.89
C CYS A 49 9.08 -5.72 -1.43
N ASP A 50 10.01 -4.97 -0.83
CA ASP A 50 10.46 -5.17 0.55
C ASP A 50 9.38 -4.69 1.52
N THR A 51 8.78 -3.53 1.28
CA THR A 51 7.69 -2.99 2.10
C THR A 51 6.44 -3.88 2.08
N LEU A 52 6.08 -4.43 0.91
CA LEU A 52 5.01 -5.43 0.81
C LEU A 52 5.28 -6.66 1.70
N THR A 53 6.55 -7.02 1.88
CA THR A 53 6.97 -8.12 2.74
C THR A 53 6.85 -7.76 4.22
N ASP A 54 7.22 -6.53 4.60
CA ASP A 54 7.06 -6.03 5.95
C ASP A 54 5.58 -5.98 6.37
N HIS A 55 4.69 -5.55 5.47
CA HIS A 55 3.25 -5.53 5.69
C HIS A 55 2.58 -6.91 5.83
N LYS A 56 3.35 -8.01 5.80
CA LYS A 56 2.87 -9.30 6.31
C LYS A 56 2.78 -9.33 7.83
N ASP A 57 3.51 -8.46 8.53
CA ASP A 57 3.39 -8.31 9.97
C ASP A 57 2.07 -7.58 10.31
N PRO A 58 1.10 -8.26 10.96
CA PRO A 58 -0.15 -7.63 11.36
C PRO A 58 0.03 -6.46 12.34
N SER A 59 1.21 -6.31 12.96
CA SER A 59 1.51 -5.18 13.86
C SER A 59 1.57 -3.83 13.15
N LEU A 60 1.73 -3.82 11.81
CA LEU A 60 1.79 -2.60 10.99
C LEU A 60 0.40 -2.05 10.60
N GLY A 61 -0.67 -2.70 11.02
CA GLY A 61 -2.04 -2.18 10.92
C GLY A 61 -2.61 -2.04 9.52
N SER A 62 -1.95 -2.61 8.51
CA SER A 62 -2.48 -2.70 7.15
C SER A 62 -1.91 -3.91 6.42
N THR A 63 -2.76 -4.56 5.62
CA THR A 63 -2.33 -5.62 4.71
C THR A 63 -1.48 -5.07 3.57
N PRO A 64 -0.65 -5.91 2.89
CA PRO A 64 0.20 -5.43 1.80
C PRO A 64 -0.58 -4.74 0.67
N ALA A 65 -1.73 -5.30 0.29
CA ALA A 65 -2.58 -4.71 -0.76
C ALA A 65 -3.24 -3.40 -0.30
N GLN A 66 -3.58 -3.29 1.00
CA GLN A 66 -4.14 -2.08 1.55
C GLN A 66 -3.12 -0.95 1.61
N TRP A 67 -1.93 -1.21 2.15
CA TRP A 67 -0.84 -0.24 2.20
C TRP A 67 -0.56 0.32 0.81
N LEU A 68 -0.31 -0.56 -0.16
CA LEU A 68 0.02 -0.16 -1.53
C LEU A 68 -1.12 0.62 -2.17
N GLY A 69 -2.36 0.19 -1.95
CA GLY A 69 -3.55 0.83 -2.50
C GLY A 69 -3.94 2.14 -1.80
N GLN A 70 -3.33 2.47 -0.65
CA GLN A 70 -3.57 3.71 0.12
C GLN A 70 -2.37 4.66 0.09
N TYR A 71 -1.17 4.21 -0.25
CA TYR A 71 0.05 5.01 -0.24
C TYR A 71 -0.11 6.33 -1.02
N GLY A 72 -0.77 6.26 -2.18
CA GLY A 72 -1.08 7.43 -2.99
C GLY A 72 -0.18 7.64 -4.20
N TYR A 73 0.45 6.57 -4.70
CA TYR A 73 1.25 6.60 -5.93
C TYR A 73 0.49 7.25 -7.09
N ASP A 74 1.18 8.06 -7.88
CA ASP A 74 0.63 8.65 -9.09
C ASP A 74 0.48 7.62 -10.22
N THR A 75 -0.07 8.05 -11.37
CA THR A 75 -0.33 7.12 -12.48
C THR A 75 0.95 6.55 -13.08
N THR A 76 2.02 7.34 -13.17
CA THR A 76 3.31 6.91 -13.72
C THR A 76 3.97 5.91 -12.78
N GLU A 77 4.00 6.20 -11.48
CA GLU A 77 4.52 5.29 -10.46
C GLU A 77 3.74 3.97 -10.41
N GLN A 78 2.40 4.02 -10.51
CA GLN A 78 1.58 2.82 -10.58
C GLN A 78 1.89 1.95 -11.79
N ILE A 79 2.21 2.55 -12.95
CA ILE A 79 2.65 1.81 -14.15
C ILE A 79 4.00 1.14 -13.88
N VAL A 80 4.98 1.90 -13.37
CA VAL A 80 6.32 1.38 -13.08
C VAL A 80 6.27 0.23 -12.07
N ILE A 81 5.51 0.39 -10.98
CA ILE A 81 5.31 -0.66 -9.97
C ILE A 81 4.55 -1.85 -10.59
N GLY A 82 3.52 -1.58 -11.39
CA GLY A 82 2.69 -2.58 -12.05
C GLY A 82 3.46 -3.50 -12.98
N ASP A 83 4.40 -2.94 -13.74
CA ASP A 83 5.24 -3.67 -14.69
C ASP A 83 6.52 -4.23 -14.06
N GLY A 84 7.06 -3.53 -13.05
CA GLY A 84 8.30 -3.91 -12.38
C GLY A 84 8.14 -5.02 -11.35
N VAL A 85 7.08 -5.00 -10.54
CA VAL A 85 6.87 -6.04 -9.50
C VAL A 85 6.81 -7.45 -10.08
N PRO A 86 6.12 -7.74 -11.21
CA PRO A 86 6.17 -9.05 -11.84
C PRO A 86 7.58 -9.51 -12.27
N LEU A 87 8.50 -8.56 -12.53
CA LEU A 87 9.88 -8.85 -12.94
C LEU A 87 10.81 -9.08 -11.75
N LEU A 88 10.69 -8.26 -10.69
CA LEU A 88 11.61 -8.30 -9.53
C LEU A 88 11.10 -9.18 -8.38
N CYS A 89 9.79 -9.17 -8.11
CA CYS A 89 9.18 -9.88 -6.99
C CYS A 89 7.81 -10.48 -7.36
N PRO A 90 7.78 -11.49 -8.26
CA PRO A 90 6.55 -12.01 -8.87
C PRO A 90 5.50 -12.54 -7.89
N GLN A 91 5.89 -12.92 -6.67
CA GLN A 91 4.96 -13.30 -5.61
C GLN A 91 3.92 -12.20 -5.28
N TRP A 92 4.24 -10.94 -5.60
CA TRP A 92 3.41 -9.78 -5.31
C TRP A 92 2.56 -9.29 -6.47
N ALA A 93 2.70 -9.86 -7.67
CA ALA A 93 1.99 -9.39 -8.87
C ALA A 93 0.46 -9.36 -8.69
N ALA A 94 -0.12 -10.35 -8.01
CA ALA A 94 -1.54 -10.37 -7.72
C ALA A 94 -1.95 -9.29 -6.71
N THR A 95 -1.11 -9.03 -5.71
CA THR A 95 -1.31 -8.01 -4.68
C THR A 95 -1.29 -6.61 -5.30
N VAL A 96 -0.34 -6.31 -6.18
CA VAL A 96 -0.26 -5.03 -6.89
C VAL A 96 -1.49 -4.79 -7.75
N LYS A 97 -1.88 -5.79 -8.53
CA LYS A 97 -3.10 -5.71 -9.36
C LYS A 97 -4.35 -5.45 -8.52
N ALA A 98 -4.47 -6.11 -7.37
CA ALA A 98 -5.57 -5.90 -6.44
C ALA A 98 -5.54 -4.50 -5.82
N ALA A 99 -4.37 -4.03 -5.38
CA ALA A 99 -4.15 -2.72 -4.78
C ALA A 99 -4.56 -1.58 -5.72
N PHE A 100 -3.97 -1.52 -6.92
CA PHE A 100 -4.25 -0.46 -7.89
C PHE A 100 -5.64 -0.58 -8.52
N GLY A 101 -6.22 -1.78 -8.55
CA GLY A 101 -7.63 -2.00 -8.92
C GLY A 101 -8.65 -1.64 -7.82
N GLY A 102 -8.20 -1.23 -6.63
CA GLY A 102 -9.07 -0.94 -5.49
C GLY A 102 -9.75 -2.17 -4.88
N GLN A 103 -9.26 -3.37 -5.20
CA GLN A 103 -9.84 -4.67 -4.84
C GLN A 103 -9.09 -5.34 -3.68
N TYR A 104 -9.00 -4.66 -2.52
CA TYR A 104 -8.25 -5.17 -1.36
C TYR A 104 -9.02 -5.00 -0.06
N ALA A 105 -8.89 -5.94 0.88
CA ALA A 105 -9.48 -5.84 2.22
C ALA A 105 -9.06 -4.53 2.89
N ARG A 106 -10.05 -3.78 3.39
CA ARG A 106 -9.82 -2.52 4.10
C ARG A 106 -9.97 -2.78 5.59
N GLN A 107 -8.90 -2.51 6.30
CA GLN A 107 -8.81 -2.55 7.75
C GLN A 107 -8.68 -1.12 8.27
N ILE A 108 -9.30 -0.85 9.42
CA ILE A 108 -9.15 0.42 10.13
C ILE A 108 -8.71 0.10 11.55
N ASP A 109 -7.58 0.63 11.94
CA ASP A 109 -7.09 0.55 13.31
C ASP A 109 -7.34 1.87 14.05
N ASP A 110 -6.87 1.93 15.29
CA ASP A 110 -6.97 3.10 16.14
C ASP A 110 -6.39 4.35 15.46
N GLY A 111 -7.16 5.43 15.47
CA GLY A 111 -6.79 6.66 14.78
C GLY A 111 -7.98 7.57 14.51
N THR A 112 -7.69 8.67 13.83
CA THR A 112 -8.69 9.57 13.25
C THR A 112 -8.45 9.60 11.75
N TRP A 113 -9.49 9.27 11.01
CA TRP A 113 -9.44 9.01 9.58
C TRP A 113 -10.34 9.98 8.84
N HIS A 114 -9.86 10.53 7.73
CA HIS A 114 -10.67 11.34 6.83
C HIS A 114 -11.54 10.45 5.95
N VAL A 115 -12.84 10.71 5.91
CA VAL A 115 -13.78 9.91 5.14
C VAL A 115 -13.75 10.36 3.68
N THR A 116 -13.23 9.50 2.79
CA THR A 116 -13.14 9.80 1.36
C THR A 116 -13.00 8.52 0.54
N SER A 117 -13.49 8.55 -0.70
CA SER A 117 -13.26 7.44 -1.64
C SER A 117 -11.86 7.45 -2.25
N LYS A 118 -11.08 8.51 -2.04
CA LYS A 118 -9.72 8.63 -2.54
C LYS A 118 -8.74 7.84 -1.65
N PRO A 119 -7.76 7.13 -2.25
CA PRO A 119 -6.61 6.61 -1.51
C PRO A 119 -5.94 7.67 -0.64
N GLY A 120 -5.34 7.23 0.46
CA GLY A 120 -4.51 8.02 1.35
C GLY A 120 -4.29 7.26 2.64
N GLN A 121 -3.11 7.42 3.24
CA GLN A 121 -2.71 6.70 4.45
C GLN A 121 -3.59 7.06 5.65
N ASP A 122 -4.11 8.29 5.70
CA ASP A 122 -5.02 8.77 6.76
C ASP A 122 -6.50 8.76 6.31
N ASN A 123 -6.80 8.08 5.20
CA ASN A 123 -8.13 8.07 4.59
C ASN A 123 -8.86 6.75 4.82
N VAL A 124 -10.16 6.84 5.08
CA VAL A 124 -11.08 5.71 5.16
C VAL A 124 -12.19 5.84 4.12
N ALA A 125 -12.45 4.75 3.39
CA ALA A 125 -13.53 4.71 2.43
C ALA A 125 -14.90 4.61 3.13
N PRO A 126 -15.97 5.20 2.57
CA PRO A 126 -17.33 4.90 2.99
C PRO A 126 -17.63 3.41 2.89
N GLY A 127 -18.38 2.87 3.84
CA GLY A 127 -18.71 1.45 3.86
C GLY A 127 -19.20 0.98 5.23
N THR A 128 -19.60 -0.29 5.28
CA THR A 128 -19.91 -0.98 6.53
C THR A 128 -18.66 -1.67 7.03
N TYR A 129 -18.32 -1.44 8.29
CA TYR A 129 -17.14 -1.96 8.96
C TYR A 129 -17.53 -2.73 10.21
N ARG A 130 -16.74 -3.73 10.54
CA ARG A 130 -17.01 -4.64 11.65
C ARG A 130 -15.74 -5.03 12.38
N THR A 131 -15.77 -4.90 13.70
CA THR A 131 -14.76 -5.48 14.59
C THR A 131 -15.36 -6.64 15.39
N ILE A 132 -14.54 -7.64 15.69
CA ILE A 132 -14.88 -8.87 16.42
C ILE A 132 -13.71 -9.20 17.35
N GLY A 133 -14.00 -9.61 18.58
CA GLY A 133 -12.98 -9.98 19.56
C GLY A 133 -13.45 -9.70 20.98
N ASP A 134 -12.56 -9.83 21.96
CA ASP A 134 -12.85 -9.42 23.35
C ASP A 134 -12.60 -7.91 23.50
N LEU A 135 -13.51 -7.12 22.93
CA LEU A 135 -13.40 -5.66 22.88
C LEU A 135 -13.63 -5.07 24.27
N SER A 136 -12.74 -4.18 24.70
CA SER A 136 -12.81 -3.52 25.99
C SER A 136 -12.52 -2.04 25.83
N ASN A 137 -13.39 -1.19 26.40
CA ASN A 137 -13.30 0.27 26.31
C ASN A 137 -13.19 0.80 24.86
N CYS A 138 -13.86 0.14 23.92
CA CYS A 138 -13.90 0.56 22.51
C CYS A 138 -14.73 1.84 22.38
N TYR A 139 -14.08 2.91 21.93
CA TYR A 139 -14.73 4.15 21.53
C TYR A 139 -14.65 4.31 20.01
N TRP A 140 -15.78 4.63 19.38
CA TRP A 140 -15.78 5.13 18.02
C TRP A 140 -16.76 6.27 17.84
N GLU A 141 -16.47 7.15 16.89
CA GLU A 141 -17.35 8.26 16.51
C GLU A 141 -17.22 8.59 15.03
N ARG A 142 -18.29 9.16 14.49
CA ARG A 142 -18.35 9.79 13.17
C ARG A 142 -18.71 11.25 13.35
N THR A 143 -18.06 12.15 12.65
CA THR A 143 -18.31 13.58 12.79
C THR A 143 -18.54 14.27 11.45
N ARG A 144 -19.12 15.47 11.50
CA ARG A 144 -19.17 16.43 10.38
C ARG A 144 -17.90 17.28 10.37
N ALA A 145 -17.69 18.03 9.29
CA ALA A 145 -16.55 18.94 9.14
C ALA A 145 -16.44 20.02 10.24
N ASP A 146 -17.55 20.35 10.91
CA ASP A 146 -17.55 21.28 12.06
C ASP A 146 -17.27 20.58 13.40
N GLY A 147 -16.92 19.29 13.38
CA GLY A 147 -16.67 18.46 14.55
C GLY A 147 -17.94 17.95 15.24
N THR A 148 -19.13 18.27 14.73
CA THR A 148 -20.38 17.77 15.32
C THR A 148 -20.46 16.26 15.17
N ILE A 149 -20.55 15.55 16.30
CA ILE A 149 -20.76 14.10 16.33
C ILE A 149 -22.08 13.77 15.63
N ILE A 150 -21.99 12.91 14.62
CA ILE A 150 -23.13 12.31 13.91
C ILE A 150 -23.63 11.11 14.70
N ASP A 151 -22.70 10.29 15.18
CA ASP A 151 -22.97 9.03 15.87
C ASP A 151 -21.70 8.59 16.60
N ASN A 152 -21.86 8.00 17.78
CA ASN A 152 -20.74 7.45 18.54
C ASN A 152 -21.20 6.33 19.45
N GLN A 153 -20.23 5.55 19.92
CA GLN A 153 -20.47 4.58 20.98
C GLN A 153 -19.22 4.36 21.82
N TYR A 154 -19.43 4.25 23.14
CA TYR A 154 -18.43 3.77 24.09
C TYR A 154 -18.85 2.40 24.63
N ALA A 155 -18.27 1.33 24.08
CA ALA A 155 -18.53 -0.03 24.49
C ALA A 155 -17.49 -0.46 25.54
N THR A 156 -17.92 -0.57 26.80
CA THR A 156 -17.06 -1.05 27.90
C THR A 156 -16.69 -2.52 27.73
N ALA A 157 -17.58 -3.33 27.15
CA ALA A 157 -17.33 -4.70 26.72
C ALA A 157 -18.22 -5.07 25.53
N ALA A 158 -17.66 -5.73 24.52
CA ALA A 158 -18.42 -6.27 23.38
C ALA A 158 -17.67 -7.42 22.71
N SER A 159 -18.40 -8.37 22.11
CA SER A 159 -17.80 -9.43 21.28
C SER A 159 -17.77 -9.08 19.79
N ARG A 160 -18.56 -8.09 19.38
CA ARG A 160 -18.78 -7.68 17.99
C ARG A 160 -19.41 -6.30 17.94
N ILE A 161 -18.91 -5.42 17.08
CA ILE A 161 -19.54 -4.14 16.76
C ILE A 161 -19.55 -3.99 15.23
N THR A 162 -20.65 -3.47 14.67
CA THR A 162 -20.77 -3.18 13.24
C THR A 162 -21.31 -1.78 13.07
N MET A 163 -20.68 -1.01 12.18
CA MET A 163 -21.00 0.39 11.97
C MET A 163 -20.92 0.73 10.48
N THR A 164 -21.56 1.81 10.05
CA THR A 164 -21.52 2.26 8.65
C THR A 164 -21.02 3.70 8.58
N ILE A 165 -19.89 3.88 7.91
CA ILE A 165 -19.32 5.18 7.54
C ILE A 165 -19.99 5.61 6.24
N LYS A 166 -20.65 6.76 6.25
CA LYS A 166 -21.31 7.32 5.06
C LYS A 166 -20.36 8.25 4.34
N ALA A 167 -20.54 8.41 3.04
CA ALA A 167 -19.77 9.37 2.24
C ALA A 167 -19.98 10.84 2.63
N SER A 168 -21.02 11.13 3.41
CA SER A 168 -21.31 12.47 3.96
C SER A 168 -20.63 12.73 5.31
N ASP A 169 -20.05 11.70 5.93
CA ASP A 169 -19.30 11.85 7.17
C ASP A 169 -17.96 12.51 6.82
N ASP A 170 -17.37 13.27 7.73
CA ASP A 170 -16.10 13.98 7.49
C ASP A 170 -14.92 13.22 8.10
N THR A 171 -15.05 12.85 9.37
CA THR A 171 -14.05 12.01 10.05
C THR A 171 -14.67 10.82 10.75
N PHE A 172 -13.87 9.76 10.86
CA PHE A 172 -14.11 8.61 11.71
C PHE A 172 -12.96 8.49 12.71
N THR A 173 -13.27 8.50 14.01
CA THR A 173 -12.29 8.26 15.06
C THR A 173 -12.61 6.94 15.75
N THR A 174 -11.59 6.11 15.98
CA THR A 174 -11.71 4.85 16.73
C THR A 174 -10.54 4.68 17.68
N ARG A 175 -10.81 4.16 18.89
CA ARG A 175 -9.81 3.89 19.93
C ARG A 175 -10.20 2.65 20.74
N GLY A 176 -9.28 1.71 20.91
CA GLY A 176 -9.50 0.50 21.70
C GLY A 176 -10.51 -0.47 21.08
N CYS A 177 -10.78 -0.37 19.78
CA CYS A 177 -11.77 -1.21 19.09
C CYS A 177 -11.14 -2.39 18.33
N GLY A 178 -9.82 -2.54 18.42
CA GLY A 178 -9.07 -3.45 17.56
C GLY A 178 -9.23 -3.08 16.09
N THR A 179 -9.02 -4.05 15.22
CA THR A 179 -9.09 -3.85 13.77
C THR A 179 -10.53 -3.97 13.26
N TRP A 180 -11.02 -2.92 12.61
CA TRP A 180 -12.27 -2.94 11.88
C TRP A 180 -12.06 -3.49 10.47
N GLU A 181 -12.79 -4.51 10.08
CA GLU A 181 -12.76 -5.04 8.71
C GLU A 181 -13.97 -4.55 7.92
N GLN A 182 -13.75 -4.11 6.68
CA GLN A 182 -14.85 -3.80 5.76
C GLN A 182 -15.67 -5.06 5.47
N VAL A 183 -16.99 -4.96 5.69
CA VAL A 183 -17.94 -6.01 5.33
C VAL A 183 -18.18 -5.94 3.83
N ARG A 184 -17.94 -7.06 3.14
CA ARG A 184 -18.23 -7.24 1.70
C ARG A 184 -19.44 -8.13 1.50
#